data_AF-A0A960E836-F1
#
_entry.id   AF-A0A960E836-F1
#
_cell.length_a   1.000
_cell.length_b   1.000
_cell.length_c   1.000
_cell.angle_alpha   90.00
_cell.angle_beta   90.00
_cell.angle_gamma   90.00
#
_symmetry.space_group_name_H-M   'P 1'
#
loop_
_entity.id
_entity.type
_entity.pdbx_description
1 polymer ?
#
loop_
_entity_poly.entity_id
_entity_poly.type
_entity_poly.pdbx_seq_one_letter_code
_entity_poly.pdbx_strand_id
1 'polypeptide(L)' 'DARHLVEPLFDRRVLVRELTSYGLPGMVRIAVGNSDETERFLAALDETLR' A
#
# COMPACT_ATOMS: atom_id res chain seq x y z
N ASP A 1 10.74 4.38 7.17
CA ASP A 1 10.70 3.09 6.48
C ASP A 1 9.24 2.78 6.17
N ALA A 2 8.89 2.39 4.95
CA ALA A 2 7.50 2.16 4.54
C ALA A 2 6.97 0.76 4.91
N ARG A 3 7.81 -0.13 5.47
CA ARG A 3 7.41 -1.49 5.90
C ARG A 3 6.17 -1.53 6.79
N HIS A 4 5.99 -0.52 7.64
CA HIS A 4 4.80 -0.37 8.51
C HIS A 4 3.48 -0.28 7.73
N LEU A 5 3.50 0.08 6.44
CA LEU A 5 2.35 0.07 5.54
C LEU A 5 2.32 -1.18 4.67
N VAL A 6 3.47 -1.68 4.22
CA VAL A 6 3.55 -2.80 3.27
C VAL A 6 3.02 -4.09 3.88
N GLU A 7 3.46 -4.45 5.09
CA GLU A 7 3.09 -5.72 5.74
C GLU A 7 1.58 -5.78 6.06
N PRO A 8 0.95 -4.78 6.70
CA PRO A 8 -0.47 -4.86 7.03
C PRO A 8 -1.39 -4.81 5.81
N LEU A 9 -0.98 -4.12 4.73
CA LEU A 9 -1.71 -4.12 3.46
C LEU A 9 -1.58 -5.49 2.77
N PHE A 10 -0.40 -6.10 2.80
CA PHE A 10 -0.18 -7.44 2.24
C PHE A 10 -1.06 -8.50 2.92
N ASP A 11 -1.15 -8.48 4.26
CA ASP A 11 -2.03 -9.38 5.01
C ASP A 11 -3.52 -9.21 4.65
N ARG A 12 -3.91 -8.01 4.23
CA ARG A 12 -5.25 -7.68 3.71
C ARG A 12 -5.42 -7.98 2.22
N ARG A 13 -4.46 -8.69 1.61
CA ARG A 13 -4.42 -9.02 0.18
C ARG A 13 -4.36 -7.78 -0.73
N VAL A 14 -3.75 -6.71 -0.24
CA VAL A 14 -3.49 -5.47 -0.97
C VAL A 14 -1.98 -5.33 -1.19
N LEU A 15 -1.52 -5.57 -2.42
CA LEU A 15 -0.11 -5.52 -2.74
C LEU A 15 0.32 -4.09 -3.12
N VAL A 16 1.31 -3.56 -2.41
CA VAL A 16 1.97 -2.28 -2.72
C VAL A 16 3.46 -2.48 -2.92
N ARG A 17 4.12 -1.58 -3.66
CA ARG A 17 5.57 -1.66 -3.89
C ARG A 17 6.30 -0.59 -3.11
N GLU A 18 7.14 -1.00 -2.16
CA GLU A 18 8.09 -0.08 -1.54
C GLU A 18 9.14 0.41 -2.56
N LEU A 19 9.50 1.70 -2.48
CA LEU A 19 10.40 2.36 -3.41
C LEU A 19 11.82 2.60 -2.88
N THR A 20 12.18 2.00 -1.74
CA THR A 20 13.54 2.09 -1.17
C THR A 20 14.60 1.62 -2.16
N SER A 21 14.35 0.57 -2.95
CA SER A 21 15.27 0.10 -4.01
C SER A 21 15.45 1.08 -5.17
N TYR A 22 14.58 2.07 -5.29
CA TYR A 22 14.62 3.14 -6.30
C TYR A 22 15.18 4.46 -5.74
N GLY A 23 15.70 4.47 -4.50
CA GLY A 23 16.22 5.67 -3.86
C GLY A 23 15.15 6.59 -3.27
N LEU A 24 13.91 6.10 -3.10
CA LEU A 24 12.79 6.84 -2.52
C LEU A 24 12.33 6.16 -1.21
N PRO A 25 13.11 6.26 -0.12
CA PRO A 25 12.79 5.62 1.14
C PRO A 25 11.53 6.22 1.76
N GLY A 26 10.71 5.36 2.38
CA GLY A 26 9.45 5.80 3.00
C GLY A 26 8.30 6.06 2.03
N MET A 27 8.52 5.86 0.73
CA MET A 27 7.48 5.95 -0.30
C MET A 27 7.05 4.57 -0.77
N VAL A 28 5.76 4.46 -1.09
CA VAL A 28 5.18 3.29 -1.76
C VAL A 28 4.55 3.72 -3.09
N ARG A 29 4.62 2.83 -4.08
CA ARG A 29 3.86 2.96 -5.31
C ARG A 29 2.70 1.98 -5.30
N ILE A 30 1.55 2.49 -5.70
CA ILE A 30 0.32 1.74 -5.97
C ILE A 30 0.04 1.76 -7.46
N ALA A 31 -0.40 0.61 -7.99
CA ALA A 31 -1.00 0.56 -9.32
C ALA A 31 -2.48 0.94 -9.16
N VAL A 32 -2.94 1.94 -9.92
CA VAL A 32 -4.35 2.30 -9.92
C VAL A 32 -5.10 1.26 -10.73
N GLY A 33 -5.99 0.54 -10.05
CA GLY A 33 -6.86 -0.48 -10.63
C GLY A 33 -8.17 0.11 -11.14
N ASN A 34 -9.19 -0.75 -11.25
CA ASN A 34 -10.56 -0.30 -11.44
C ASN A 34 -11.14 0.32 -10.15
N SER A 35 -12.38 0.80 -10.20
CA SER A 35 -13.04 1.44 -9.06
C SER A 35 -13.13 0.52 -7.84
N ASP A 36 -13.55 -0.74 -8.02
CA ASP A 36 -13.72 -1.70 -6.93
C ASP A 36 -12.37 -2.02 -6.24
N GLU A 37 -11.31 -2.15 -7.03
CA GLU A 37 -9.95 -2.36 -6.53
C GLU A 37 -9.44 -1.14 -5.76
N THR A 38 -9.74 0.06 -6.27
CA THR A 38 -9.36 1.32 -5.63
C THR A 38 -10.09 1.51 -4.31
N GLU A 39 -11.39 1.23 -4.25
CA GLU A 39 -12.19 1.29 -3.02
C GLU A 39 -11.67 0.29 -1.98
N ARG A 40 -11.35 -0.94 -2.39
CA ARG A 40 -10.74 -1.93 -1.50
C ARG A 40 -9.39 -1.47 -0.95
N PHE A 41 -8.54 -0.90 -1.80
CA PHE A 41 -7.26 -0.34 -1.38
C PHE A 41 -7.46 0.78 -0.35
N LEU A 42 -8.37 1.72 -0.61
CA LEU A 42 -8.63 2.85 0.28
C LEU A 42 -9.16 2.39 1.65
N ALA A 43 -10.07 1.41 1.68
CA ALA A 43 -10.58 0.85 2.93
C ALA A 43 -9.47 0.17 3.75
N ALA A 44 -8.65 -0.66 3.12
CA ALA A 44 -7.52 -1.32 3.78
C ALA A 44 -6.46 -0.32 4.28
N LEU A 45 -6.24 0.76 3.53
CA LEU A 45 -5.33 1.84 3.92
C LEU A 45 -5.84 2.59 5.14
N ASP A 46 -7.12 2.96 5.18
CA ASP A 46 -7.74 3.63 6.34
C ASP A 46 -7.62 2.78 7.60
N GLU A 47 -7.87 1.47 7.50
CA GLU A 47 -7.69 0.54 8.62
C GLU A 47 -6.24 0.43 9.10
N THR A 48 -5.27 0.58 8.20
CA THR A 48 -3.84 0.45 8.50
C THR A 48 -3.26 1.74 9.12
N LEU A 49 -3.84 2.90 8.80
CA LEU A 49 -3.38 4.21 9.27
C LEU A 49 -3.99 4.66 10.60
N ARG A 50 -4.99 3.93 11.12
CA ARG A 50 -5.56 4.15 12.46
C ARG A 50 -4.65 3.64 13.56
#